data_AF-A0A4U2Y3W3-F1
#
_entry.id   AF-A0A4U2Y3W3-F1
#
_cell.length_a   1.000
_cell.length_b   1.000
_cell.length_c   1.000
_cell.angle_alpha   90.00
_cell.angle_beta   90.00
_cell.angle_gamma   90.00
#
_symmetry.space_group_name_H-M   'P 1'
#
loop_
_entity.id
_entity.type
_entity.pdbx_description
1 polymer ?
#
loop_
_entity_poly.entity_id
_entity_poly.type
_entity_poly.pdbx_seq_one_letter_code
_entity_poly.pdbx_strand_id
1 'polypeptide(L)' 'MDKVIVEITKEGYKVTVNVNGEEYSQEYRATEFGSEQVSGVDFETTDQISDELYDALNSFFAYDVMKALSE' A
#
# COMPACT_ATOMS: atom_id res chain seq x y z
N MET A 1 8.55 -11.56 -12.87
CA MET A 1 7.17 -11.25 -13.29
C MET A 1 6.73 -10.14 -12.39
N ASP A 2 6.38 -9.00 -12.96
CA ASP A 2 5.96 -7.88 -12.15
C ASP A 2 4.58 -8.19 -11.55
N LYS A 3 4.41 -7.93 -10.26
CA LYS A 3 3.19 -8.24 -9.51
C LYS A 3 2.96 -7.22 -8.41
N VAL A 4 1.69 -7.04 -8.06
CA VAL A 4 1.27 -6.32 -6.86
C VAL A 4 0.41 -7.26 -6.03
N ILE A 5 0.68 -7.33 -4.74
CA ILE A 5 -0.15 -8.00 -3.75
C ILE A 5 -0.65 -6.93 -2.79
N VAL A 6 -1.97 -6.83 -2.63
CA VAL A 6 -2.60 -5.97 -1.63
C VAL A 6 -3.33 -6.84 -0.63
N GLU A 7 -2.91 -6.79 0.63
CA GLU A 7 -3.59 -7.42 1.74
C GLU A 7 -4.30 -6.34 2.55
N ILE A 8 -5.61 -6.47 2.73
CA ILE A 8 -6.44 -5.49 3.44
C ILE A 8 -7.13 -6.21 4.59
N THR A 9 -7.01 -5.64 5.78
CA THR A 9 -7.66 -6.09 7.00
C THR A 9 -8.39 -4.92 7.64
N LYS A 10 -9.17 -5.17 8.71
CA LYS A 10 -9.73 -4.08 9.53
C LYS A 10 -8.66 -3.28 10.30
N GLU A 11 -7.47 -3.85 10.48
CA GLU A 11 -6.39 -3.22 11.27
C GLU A 11 -5.48 -2.35 10.42
N GLY A 12 -5.57 -2.44 9.09
CA GLY A 12 -4.63 -1.83 8.18
C GLY A 12 -4.59 -2.54 6.82
N TYR A 13 -3.66 -2.12 5.97
CA TYR A 13 -3.39 -2.75 4.69
C TYR A 13 -1.91 -2.74 4.37
N LYS A 14 -1.48 -3.73 3.59
CA LYS A 14 -0.11 -3.86 3.11
C LYS A 14 -0.11 -3.99 1.59
N VAL A 15 0.68 -3.14 0.94
CA VAL A 15 0.95 -3.21 -0.49
C VAL A 15 2.35 -3.78 -0.67
N THR A 16 2.47 -4.87 -1.42
CA THR A 16 3.75 -5.48 -1.79
C THR A 16 3.89 -5.47 -3.30
N VAL A 17 4.93 -4.82 -3.79
CA VAL A 17 5.23 -4.66 -5.20
C VAL A 17 6.47 -5.50 -5.51
N ASN A 18 6.40 -6.33 -6.56
CA ASN A 18 7.57 -6.94 -7.16
C ASN A 18 7.73 -6.36 -8.56
N VAL A 19 8.80 -5.63 -8.80
CA VAL A 19 9.13 -5.01 -10.09
C VAL A 19 10.61 -5.21 -10.37
N ASN A 20 10.97 -5.51 -11.61
CA ASN A 20 12.37 -5.75 -12.01
C ASN A 20 13.08 -6.88 -11.22
N GLY A 21 12.31 -7.79 -10.59
CA GLY A 21 12.85 -8.88 -9.79
C GLY A 21 13.17 -8.52 -8.34
N GLU A 22 12.97 -7.27 -7.93
CA GLU A 22 13.07 -6.83 -6.53
C GLU A 22 11.68 -6.71 -5.89
N GLU A 23 11.61 -6.87 -4.57
CA GLU A 23 10.36 -6.78 -3.81
C GLU A 23 10.42 -5.63 -2.80
N TYR A 24 9.41 -4.78 -2.84
CA TYR A 24 9.22 -3.66 -1.93
C TYR A 24 7.84 -3.77 -1.29
N SER A 25 7.69 -3.31 -0.06
CA SER A 25 6.38 -3.26 0.60
C SER A 25 6.20 -1.98 1.38
N GLN A 26 4.95 -1.55 1.48
CA GLN A 26 4.49 -0.43 2.30
C GLN A 26 3.32 -0.91 3.14
N GLU A 27 3.38 -0.70 4.45
CA GLU A 27 2.36 -1.16 5.39
C GLU A 27 1.73 0.02 6.11
N TYR A 28 0.40 0.00 6.16
CA TYR A 28 -0.43 1.02 6.77
C TYR A 28 -1.27 0.42 7.87
N ARG A 29 -1.42 1.16 8.95
CA ARG A 29 -2.31 0.82 10.07
C ARG A 29 -3.50 1.77 10.09
N ALA A 30 -4.68 1.24 10.41
CA ALA A 30 -5.87 2.04 10.68
C ALA A 30 -5.67 2.94 11.90
N THR A 31 -6.09 4.20 11.79
CA THR A 31 -6.12 5.19 12.88
C THR A 31 -7.55 5.72 13.05
N GLU A 32 -7.79 6.51 14.11
CA GLU A 32 -9.11 7.13 14.34
C GLU A 32 -9.56 8.03 13.17
N PHE A 33 -8.60 8.65 12.47
CA PHE A 33 -8.87 9.64 11.43
C PHE A 33 -8.51 9.18 10.02
N GLY A 34 -7.97 7.98 9.84
CA GLY A 34 -7.47 7.53 8.54
C GLY A 34 -6.60 6.28 8.63
N SER A 35 -5.50 6.30 7.90
CA SER A 35 -4.44 5.30 7.98
C SER A 35 -3.07 5.99 8.02
N GLU A 36 -2.12 5.38 8.72
CA GLU A 36 -0.74 5.86 8.79
C GLU A 36 0.21 4.77 8.31
N GLN A 37 1.27 5.14 7.59
CA GLN A 37 2.31 4.18 7.25
C GLN A 37 3.11 3.84 8.51
N VAL A 38 3.24 2.55 8.80
CA VAL A 38 3.94 2.03 10.00
C VAL A 38 5.23 1.29 9.66
N SER A 39 5.37 0.79 8.44
CA SER A 39 6.56 0.05 8.02
C SER A 39 6.76 0.10 6.50
N GLY A 40 7.95 -0.30 6.05
CA GLY A 40 8.25 -0.48 4.64
C GLY A 40 8.85 0.74 3.94
N VAL A 41 9.00 0.61 2.62
CA VAL A 41 9.52 1.67 1.75
C VAL A 41 8.39 2.66 1.48
N ASP A 42 8.70 3.94 1.60
CA ASP A 42 7.81 4.98 1.13
C ASP A 42 7.82 5.03 -0.40
N PHE A 43 6.69 4.66 -1.01
CA PHE A 43 6.54 4.63 -2.45
C PHE A 43 6.49 6.02 -3.09
N GLU A 44 6.20 7.08 -2.32
CA GLU A 44 6.21 8.46 -2.81
C GLU A 44 7.63 8.98 -3.06
N THR A 45 8.60 8.50 -2.27
CA THR A 45 9.96 9.06 -2.26
C THR A 45 11.02 8.12 -2.82
N THR A 46 10.66 6.89 -3.18
CA THR A 46 11.61 5.89 -3.69
C THR A 46 11.76 5.96 -5.22
N ASP A 47 13.00 5.95 -5.70
CA ASP A 47 13.29 5.85 -7.15
C ASP A 47 13.02 4.44 -7.73
N GLN A 48 12.68 3.45 -6.89
CA GLN A 48 12.45 2.06 -7.31
C GLN A 48 11.03 1.82 -7.84
N ILE A 49 10.08 2.67 -7.46
CA ILE A 49 8.70 2.63 -7.90
C ILE A 49 8.50 3.80 -8.86
N SER A 50 7.94 3.56 -10.03
CA SER A 50 7.63 4.65 -10.97
C SER A 50 6.47 5.49 -10.46
N ASP A 51 6.49 6.78 -10.77
CA ASP A 51 5.39 7.72 -10.45
C ASP A 51 4.04 7.17 -10.93
N GLU A 52 3.98 6.60 -12.14
CA GLU A 52 2.74 6.02 -12.68
C GLU A 52 2.22 4.83 -11.87
N LEU A 53 3.12 3.97 -11.37
CA LEU A 53 2.74 2.85 -10.52
C LEU A 53 2.32 3.34 -9.13
N TYR A 54 3.06 4.29 -8.56
CA TYR A 54 2.70 4.93 -7.29
C TYR A 54 1.31 5.59 -7.36
N ASP A 55 1.04 6.39 -8.38
CA ASP A 55 -0.25 7.05 -8.59
C ASP A 55 -1.40 6.04 -8.70
N ALA A 56 -1.19 4.92 -9.40
CA ALA A 56 -2.16 3.85 -9.53
C ALA A 56 -2.42 3.12 -8.20
N LEU A 57 -1.36 2.89 -7.40
CA LEU A 57 -1.46 2.26 -6.08
C LEU A 57 -2.12 3.19 -5.05
N ASN A 58 -1.82 4.49 -5.09
CA ASN A 58 -2.37 5.48 -4.17
C ASN A 58 -3.84 5.81 -4.49
N SER A 59 -4.24 5.70 -5.77
CA SER A 59 -5.64 5.83 -6.19
C SER A 59 -6.49 4.58 -5.90
N PHE A 60 -5.90 3.52 -5.35
CA PHE A 60 -6.57 2.25 -5.08
C PHE A 60 -7.45 2.30 -3.82
N PHE A 61 -8.52 1.49 -3.79
CA PHE A 61 -9.56 1.51 -2.75
C PHE A 61 -9.15 0.91 -1.38
N ALA A 62 -7.85 0.75 -1.10
CA ALA A 62 -7.39 0.00 0.08
C ALA A 62 -7.93 0.56 1.40
N TYR A 63 -7.90 1.88 1.56
CA TYR A 63 -8.43 2.56 2.73
C TYR A 63 -9.95 2.38 2.88
N ASP A 64 -10.70 2.53 1.79
CA ASP A 64 -12.17 2.41 1.83
C ASP A 64 -12.60 1.00 2.20
N VAL A 65 -11.91 -0.04 1.70
CA VAL A 65 -12.17 -1.42 2.08
C VAL A 65 -11.76 -1.71 3.53
N MET A 66 -10.60 -1.22 3.97
CA MET A 66 -10.16 -1.32 5.37
C MET A 66 -11.21 -0.73 6.32
N LYS A 67 -11.75 0.44 5.97
CA LYS A 67 -12.81 1.10 6.74
C LYS A 67 -14.10 0.28 6.74
N ALA A 68 -14.54 -0.20 5.58
CA ALA A 68 -15.75 -1.02 5.47
C ALA A 68 -15.66 -2.36 6.24
N LEU A 69 -14.46 -2.94 6.37
CA LEU A 69 -14.21 -4.13 7.20
C LEU A 69 -14.28 -3.85 8.72
N SER A 70 -14.29 -2.59 9.12
CA SER A 70 -14.35 -2.15 10.52
C SER A 70 -15.76 -1.75 10.97
N GLU A 71 -16.73 -1.71 10.06
CA GLU A 71 -18.16 -1.53 10.35
C GLU A 71 -18.81 -2.82 10.88
#